data_AF-A0A1I3G139-F1
#
_entry.id   AF-A0A1I3G139-F1
#
_cell.length_a   1.000
_cell.length_b   1.000
_cell.length_c   1.000
_cell.angle_alpha   90.00
_cell.angle_beta   90.00
_cell.angle_gamma   90.00
#
_symmetry.space_group_name_H-M   'P 1'
#
loop_
_entity.id
_entity.type
_entity.pdbx_description
1 polymer ?
#
loop_
_entity_poly.entity_id
_entity_poly.type
_entity_poly.pdbx_seq_one_letter_code
_entity_poly.pdbx_strand_id
1 'polypeptide(L)'
;MTRINTSPQLSQTAARSEHQSFSLLADELRFDASAQFMALTLDLSQGIKTCLSLIHASHLAREEDDDAYPPMLNVADTEGLTRMAMAAAGVLSERAGSHIDILNASHMKAGEQTLSN
;
A
#
# COMPACT_ATOMS: atom_id res chain seq x y z
N MET A 1 -52.86 -19.00 -9.92
CA MET A 1 -52.21 -17.67 -9.86
C MET A 1 -51.00 -17.81 -8.96
N THR A 2 -49.81 -18.00 -9.54
CA THR A 2 -48.58 -18.29 -8.80
C THR A 2 -47.64 -17.11 -8.96
N ARG A 3 -47.35 -16.39 -7.88
CA ARG A 3 -46.46 -15.23 -7.89
C ARG A 3 -45.00 -15.72 -7.87
N ILE A 4 -44.25 -15.44 -8.93
CA ILE A 4 -42.80 -15.65 -8.97
C ILE A 4 -42.16 -14.48 -8.23
N ASN A 5 -41.53 -14.78 -7.11
CA ASN A 5 -40.79 -13.83 -6.29
C ASN A 5 -39.35 -13.75 -6.84
N THR A 6 -39.09 -12.81 -7.75
CA THR A 6 -37.73 -12.52 -8.24
C THR A 6 -37.08 -11.49 -7.33
N SER A 7 -36.47 -11.94 -6.24
CA SER A 7 -35.43 -11.16 -5.56
C SER A 7 -34.12 -11.40 -6.32
N PRO A 8 -33.43 -10.34 -6.81
CA PRO A 8 -32.09 -10.52 -7.34
C PRO A 8 -31.16 -10.82 -6.15
N GLN A 9 -30.80 -12.08 -5.96
CA GLN A 9 -29.59 -12.41 -5.21
C GLN A 9 -28.43 -11.86 -6.03
N LEU A 10 -27.97 -10.66 -5.68
CA LEU A 10 -26.62 -10.21 -6.01
C LEU A 10 -25.68 -11.23 -5.39
N SER A 11 -25.26 -12.20 -6.19
CA SER A 11 -24.08 -13.01 -5.92
C SER A 11 -22.92 -12.04 -5.75
N GLN A 12 -22.63 -11.67 -4.50
CA GLN A 12 -21.32 -11.16 -4.11
C GLN A 12 -20.35 -12.33 -4.31
N THR A 13 -20.00 -12.57 -5.57
CA THR A 13 -18.72 -13.16 -5.92
C THR A 13 -17.71 -12.20 -5.33
N ALA A 14 -17.26 -12.50 -4.11
CA ALA A 14 -16.06 -11.93 -3.55
C ALA A 14 -14.95 -12.34 -4.51
N ALA A 15 -14.75 -11.55 -5.56
CA ALA A 15 -13.57 -11.60 -6.38
C ALA A 15 -12.43 -11.42 -5.40
N ARG A 16 -11.76 -12.52 -5.06
CA ARG A 16 -10.45 -12.45 -4.47
C ARG A 16 -9.63 -11.69 -5.50
N SER A 17 -9.48 -10.39 -5.28
CA SER A 17 -8.48 -9.61 -5.98
C SER A 17 -7.16 -10.26 -5.57
N GLU A 18 -6.61 -11.10 -6.45
CA GLU A 18 -5.25 -11.55 -6.32
C GLU A 18 -4.41 -10.28 -6.43
N HIS A 19 -4.00 -9.76 -5.28
CA HIS A 19 -3.16 -8.58 -5.21
C HIS A 19 -1.83 -8.92 -5.88
N GLN A 20 -1.70 -8.51 -7.14
CA GLN A 20 -0.44 -8.54 -7.83
C GLN A 20 0.36 -7.31 -7.39
N SER A 21 1.54 -7.55 -6.80
CA SER A 21 2.50 -6.48 -6.51
C SER A 21 2.78 -5.66 -7.77
N PHE A 22 2.87 -4.34 -7.60
CA PHE A 22 3.20 -3.42 -8.70
C PHE A 22 4.64 -3.60 -9.17
N SER A 23 5.51 -4.09 -8.29
CA SER A 23 6.89 -4.45 -8.57
C SER A 23 7.02 -5.96 -8.87
N LEU A 24 7.43 -6.24 -10.11
CA LEU A 24 7.87 -7.57 -10.53
C LEU A 24 9.39 -7.67 -10.32
N LEU A 25 9.79 -8.44 -9.31
CA LEU A 25 11.19 -8.86 -9.18
C LEU A 25 11.46 -10.03 -10.14
N ALA A 26 12.66 -10.05 -10.73
CA ALA A 26 13.12 -11.22 -11.46
C ALA A 26 13.22 -12.42 -10.50
N ASP A 27 12.95 -13.64 -10.98
CA ASP A 27 12.90 -14.84 -10.15
C ASP A 27 14.23 -15.09 -9.40
N GLU A 28 15.36 -14.66 -9.98
CA GLU A 28 16.68 -14.78 -9.39
C GLU A 28 16.86 -13.87 -8.15
N LEU A 29 16.10 -12.78 -8.07
CA LEU A 29 16.17 -11.80 -6.98
C LEU A 29 15.17 -12.08 -5.85
N ARG A 30 14.34 -13.12 -5.98
CA ARG A 30 13.29 -13.42 -5.01
C ARG A 30 13.79 -13.74 -3.60
N PHE A 31 15.07 -14.09 -3.44
CA PHE A 31 15.69 -14.36 -2.14
C PHE A 31 16.64 -13.25 -1.67
N ASP A 32 16.84 -12.21 -2.48
CA ASP A 32 17.65 -11.07 -2.10
C ASP A 32 16.83 -10.13 -1.19
N ALA A 33 17.26 -10.01 0.07
CA ALA A 33 16.54 -9.23 1.06
C ALA A 33 16.45 -7.73 0.70
N SER A 34 17.48 -7.18 0.03
CA SER A 34 17.50 -5.79 -0.41
C SER A 34 16.55 -5.56 -1.58
N ALA A 35 16.49 -6.50 -2.54
CA ALA A 35 15.56 -6.48 -3.65
C ALA A 35 14.11 -6.57 -3.16
N GLN A 36 13.82 -7.47 -2.22
CA GLN A 36 12.50 -7.57 -1.58
C GLN A 36 12.10 -6.27 -0.87
N PHE A 37 13.04 -5.63 -0.16
CA PHE A 37 12.79 -4.36 0.51
C PHE A 37 12.49 -3.23 -0.48
N MET A 38 13.25 -3.13 -1.57
CA MET A 38 13.00 -2.14 -2.63
C MET A 38 11.64 -2.35 -3.30
N ALA A 39 11.29 -3.60 -3.62
CA ALA A 39 10.00 -3.95 -4.20
C ALA A 39 8.84 -3.54 -3.30
N LEU A 40 8.87 -3.94 -2.03
CA LEU A 40 7.88 -3.55 -1.03
C LEU A 40 7.80 -2.02 -0.85
N THR A 41 8.96 -1.35 -0.81
CA THR A 41 9.02 0.12 -0.70
C THR A 41 8.34 0.79 -1.87
N LEU A 42 8.57 0.30 -3.09
CA LEU A 42 7.96 0.83 -4.30
C LEU A 42 6.44 0.64 -4.29
N ASP A 43 5.97 -0.57 -3.98
CA ASP A 43 4.55 -0.92 -3.92
C ASP A 43 3.81 -0.03 -2.90
N LEU A 44 4.33 0.07 -1.67
CA LEU A 44 3.72 0.89 -0.63
C LEU A 44 3.75 2.37 -0.99
N SER A 45 4.87 2.88 -1.53
CA SER A 45 4.99 4.29 -1.90
C SER A 45 4.03 4.67 -3.03
N GLN A 46 3.84 3.79 -4.03
CA GLN A 46 2.86 3.99 -5.10
C GLN A 46 1.43 3.95 -4.55
N GLY A 47 1.12 2.99 -3.67
CA GLY A 47 -0.18 2.92 -3.01
C GLY A 47 -0.51 4.18 -2.20
N ILE A 48 0.44 4.65 -1.37
CA ILE A 48 0.32 5.89 -0.59
C ILE A 48 0.10 7.09 -1.51
N LYS A 49 0.91 7.23 -2.57
CA LYS A 49 0.77 8.33 -3.54
C LYS A 49 -0.63 8.35 -4.15
N THR A 50 -1.13 7.20 -4.60
CA THR A 50 -2.47 7.07 -5.18
C THR A 50 -3.55 7.49 -4.18
N CYS A 51 -3.45 7.03 -2.94
CA CYS A 51 -4.38 7.43 -1.87
C CYS A 51 -4.42 8.94 -1.69
N LEU A 52 -3.25 9.58 -1.57
CA LEU A 52 -3.13 11.02 -1.41
C LEU A 52 -3.66 11.79 -2.61
N SER A 53 -3.44 11.30 -3.83
CA SER A 53 -4.01 11.91 -5.05
C SER A 53 -5.54 11.87 -5.05
N LEU A 54 -6.16 10.76 -4.66
CA LEU A 54 -7.62 10.65 -4.59
C LEU A 54 -8.22 11.54 -3.49
N ILE A 55 -7.58 11.59 -2.33
CA ILE A 55 -7.94 12.49 -1.22
C ILE A 55 -7.89 13.94 -1.70
N HIS A 56 -6.77 14.34 -2.32
CA HIS A 56 -6.57 15.70 -2.79
C HIS A 56 -7.60 16.10 -3.86
N ALA A 57 -7.81 15.26 -4.88
CA ALA A 57 -8.79 15.51 -5.92
C ALA A 57 -10.22 15.65 -5.34
N SER A 58 -10.56 14.83 -4.34
CA SER A 58 -11.86 14.92 -3.67
C SER A 58 -11.99 16.17 -2.78
N HIS A 59 -10.90 16.66 -2.18
CA HIS A 59 -10.94 17.95 -1.49
C HIS A 59 -11.13 19.10 -2.48
N LEU A 60 -10.37 19.11 -3.58
CA LEU A 60 -10.49 20.14 -4.60
C LEU A 60 -11.90 20.22 -5.19
N ALA A 61 -12.50 19.07 -5.54
CA ALA A 61 -13.88 19.03 -6.05
C ALA A 61 -14.92 19.59 -5.05
N ARG A 62 -14.71 19.42 -3.74
CA ARG A 62 -15.59 20.02 -2.71
C ARG A 62 -15.39 21.52 -2.56
N GLU A 63 -14.17 22.01 -2.79
CA GLU A 63 -13.85 23.44 -2.74
C GLU A 63 -14.40 24.17 -3.97
N GLU A 64 -14.40 23.51 -5.14
CA GLU A 64 -14.92 24.06 -6.39
C GLU A 64 -16.46 24.08 -6.43
N ASP A 65 -17.13 23.19 -5.68
CA ASP A 65 -18.61 23.08 -5.61
C ASP A 65 -19.29 22.97 -6.99
N ASP A 66 -18.61 22.30 -7.93
CA ASP A 66 -19.12 22.05 -9.28
C ASP A 66 -19.90 20.73 -9.32
N ASP A 67 -21.23 20.84 -9.44
CA ASP A 67 -22.14 19.69 -9.58
C ASP A 67 -21.80 18.78 -10.79
N ALA A 68 -21.11 19.30 -11.81
CA ALA A 68 -20.67 18.49 -12.95
C ALA A 68 -19.49 17.57 -12.61
N TYR A 69 -18.71 17.90 -11.57
CA TYR A 69 -17.53 17.15 -11.14
C TYR A 69 -17.57 16.90 -9.62
N PRO A 70 -18.52 16.05 -9.16
CA PRO A 70 -18.64 15.76 -7.74
C PRO A 70 -17.38 15.05 -7.21
N PRO A 71 -17.09 15.18 -5.91
CA PRO A 71 -15.94 14.51 -5.30
C PRO A 71 -16.04 12.99 -5.42
N MET A 72 -14.94 12.36 -5.83
CA MET A 72 -14.88 10.91 -6.00
C MET A 72 -15.06 10.14 -4.68
N LEU A 73 -14.56 10.70 -3.59
CA LEU A 73 -14.68 10.13 -2.25
C LEU A 73 -15.68 10.95 -1.44
N ASN A 74 -16.47 10.31 -0.58
CA ASN A 74 -17.19 11.01 0.48
C ASN A 74 -16.24 11.30 1.67
N VAL A 75 -16.72 12.02 2.68
CA VAL A 75 -15.91 12.41 3.86
C VAL A 75 -15.41 11.18 4.63
N ALA A 76 -16.26 10.17 4.83
CA ALA A 76 -15.88 8.97 5.57
C ALA A 76 -14.82 8.15 4.82
N ASP A 77 -14.97 8.00 3.50
CA ASP A 77 -14.01 7.31 2.65
C ASP A 77 -12.67 8.06 2.57
N THR A 78 -12.71 9.40 2.57
CA THR A 78 -11.50 10.24 2.62
C THR A 78 -10.71 9.99 3.90
N GLU A 79 -11.39 9.95 5.04
CA GLU A 79 -10.76 9.63 6.34
C GLU A 79 -10.23 8.19 6.37
N GLY A 80 -11.00 7.22 5.88
CA GLY A 80 -10.57 5.82 5.79
C GLY A 80 -9.30 5.67 4.94
N LEU A 81 -9.26 6.33 3.78
CA LEU A 81 -8.12 6.30 2.88
C LEU A 81 -6.90 7.03 3.47
N THR A 82 -7.13 8.11 4.23
CA THR A 82 -6.08 8.83 4.96
C THR A 82 -5.42 7.92 5.99
N ARG A 83 -6.21 7.22 6.81
CA ARG A 83 -5.68 6.27 7.80
C ARG A 83 -4.94 5.11 7.15
N MET A 84 -5.44 4.62 6.01
CA MET A 84 -4.76 3.56 5.26
C MET A 84 -3.40 4.03 4.74
N ALA A 85 -3.30 5.25 4.20
CA ALA A 85 -2.04 5.83 3.76
C ALA A 85 -1.05 6.01 4.93
N MET A 86 -1.52 6.47 6.08
CA MET A 86 -0.71 6.57 7.30
C MET A 86 -0.21 5.21 7.79
N ALA A 87 -1.08 4.20 7.82
CA ALA A 87 -0.72 2.84 8.20
C ALA A 87 0.33 2.24 7.25
N ALA A 88 0.16 2.41 5.94
CA ALA A 88 1.12 1.97 4.94
C ALA A 88 2.49 2.67 5.11
N ALA A 89 2.49 3.97 5.41
CA ALA A 89 3.72 4.70 5.72
C ALA A 89 4.40 4.19 7.01
N GLY A 90 3.60 3.82 8.02
CA GLY A 90 4.09 3.16 9.24
C GLY A 90 4.79 1.83 8.95
N VAL A 91 4.16 0.94 8.18
CA VAL A 91 4.75 -0.34 7.76
C VAL A 91 6.08 -0.12 7.04
N LEU A 92 6.13 0.87 6.13
CA LEU A 92 7.36 1.20 5.42
C LEU A 92 8.47 1.67 6.38
N SER A 93 8.13 2.52 7.35
CA SER A 93 9.06 3.02 8.35
C SER A 93 9.61 1.91 9.25
N GLU A 94 8.74 1.03 9.76
CA GLU A 94 9.13 -0.13 10.58
C GLU A 94 10.06 -1.07 9.81
N ARG A 95 9.73 -1.33 8.54
CA ARG A 95 10.56 -2.18 7.68
C ARG A 95 11.93 -1.55 7.41
N ALA A 96 11.97 -0.25 7.12
CA ALA A 96 13.21 0.48 6.93
C ALA A 96 14.08 0.45 8.20
N GLY A 97 13.49 0.65 9.38
CA GLY A 97 14.19 0.54 10.67
C GLY A 97 14.81 -0.85 10.86
N SER A 98 14.03 -1.91 10.60
CA SER A 98 14.52 -3.29 10.67
C SER A 98 15.71 -3.55 9.73
N HIS A 99 15.68 -2.98 8.52
CA HIS A 99 16.79 -3.09 7.57
C HIS A 99 18.05 -2.34 8.05
N ILE A 100 17.89 -1.14 8.62
CA ILE A 100 18.99 -0.37 9.21
C ILE A 100 19.65 -1.17 10.35
N ASP A 101 18.87 -1.78 11.23
CA ASP A 101 19.39 -2.58 12.35
C ASP A 101 20.23 -3.78 11.86
N ILE A 102 19.77 -4.46 10.81
CA ILE A 102 20.51 -5.58 10.20
C ILE A 102 21.84 -5.11 9.60
N LEU A 103 21.83 -3.98 8.88
CA LEU A 103 23.04 -3.40 8.28
C LEU A 103 24.05 -2.99 9.35
N ASN A 104 23.59 -2.32 10.42
CA ASN A 104 24.42 -1.93 11.55
C ASN A 104 25.02 -3.15 12.26
N ALA A 105 24.22 -4.18 12.54
CA ALA A 105 24.70 -5.40 13.17
C ALA A 105 25.75 -6.13 12.32
N SER A 106 25.59 -6.11 10.99
CA SER A 106 26.56 -6.69 10.05
C SER A 106 27.88 -5.92 10.05
N HIS A 107 27.83 -4.59 10.14
CA HIS A 107 29.02 -3.74 10.23
C HIS A 107 29.80 -3.96 11.54
N MET A 108 29.10 -4.10 12.67
CA MET A 108 29.76 -4.38 13.96
C MET A 108 30.50 -5.72 13.95
N LYS A 109 29.87 -6.77 13.41
CA LYS A 109 30.50 -8.10 13.28
C LYS A 109 31.71 -8.10 12.36
N ALA A 110 31.66 -7.32 11.27
CA ALA A 110 32.80 -7.17 10.36
C ALA A 110 33.99 -6.49 11.07
N GLY A 111 33.73 -5.44 11.87
CA GLY A 111 34.77 -4.73 12.61
C GLY A 111 35.46 -5.57 13.71
N GLU A 112 34.72 -6.48 14.35
CA GLU A 112 35.28 -7.41 15.36
C GLU A 112 36.19 -8.48 14.73
N GLN A 113 35.90 -8.92 13.51
CA GLN A 113 36.73 -9.87 12.77
C GLN A 113 38.05 -9.25 12.28
N THR A 114 38.07 -7.95 11.96
CA THR A 114 39.30 -7.23 11.57
C THR A 114 40.24 -6.96 12.73
N LEU A 115 39.74 -6.90 13.97
CA LEU A 115 40.54 -6.68 15.18
C LEU A 115 41.10 -7.98 15.79
N SER A 116 40.67 -9.14 15.29
CA SER A 116 41.10 -10.47 15.77
C SER A 116 42.09 -11.18 14.83
N ASN A 117 42.54 -10.49 13.76
CA ASN A 117 43.58 -10.96 12.82
C ASN A 117 44.81 -10.04 12.91
#